data_AF-A0A0N0YDZ2-F1
#
_entry.id   AF-A0A0N0YDZ2-F1
#
_cell.length_a   1.000
_cell.length_b   1.000
_cell.length_c   1.000
_cell.angle_alpha   90.00
_cell.angle_beta   90.00
_cell.angle_gamma   90.00
#
_symmetry.space_group_name_H-M   'P 1'
#
loop_
_entity.id
_entity.type
_entity.pdbx_description
1 polymer ?
#
loop_
_entity_poly.entity_id
_entity_poly.type
_entity_poly.pdbx_seq_one_letter_code
_entity_poly.pdbx_strand_id
1 'polypeptide(L)'
;MTIFLCAACSGPLTGDVQLSEMPARPEFDGRIGPDGYRRAPSTVARGFYAFDPEPWGAPFVPTDEPVPMFPGGPSASPPDGDGFLMSGGPRNTIVLHCDDAPELHTDRDGDHSGCCGLHGWNGPNQLCSCGASVGTKISECYTAYELHLDPARVRPEVSGAAHS
;
A
#
# COMPACT_ATOMS: atom_id res chain seq x y z
N MET A 1 4.48 5.22 -20.23
CA MET A 1 3.48 5.20 -19.13
C MET A 1 3.20 3.73 -18.82
N THR A 2 2.82 3.41 -17.58
CA THR A 2 2.62 2.03 -17.13
C THR A 2 1.19 1.87 -16.63
N ILE A 3 0.54 0.78 -17.03
CA ILE A 3 -0.72 0.32 -16.42
C ILE A 3 -0.40 -0.97 -15.68
N PHE A 4 -0.84 -1.10 -14.43
CA PHE A 4 -0.75 -2.37 -13.72
C PHE A 4 -1.99 -3.20 -13.98
N LEU A 5 -1.77 -4.41 -14.47
CA LEU A 5 -2.81 -5.39 -14.77
C LEU A 5 -2.87 -6.47 -13.69
N CYS A 6 -4.05 -7.01 -13.41
CA CYS A 6 -4.21 -8.18 -12.57
C CYS A 6 -3.51 -9.39 -13.22
N ALA A 7 -2.64 -10.09 -12.50
CA ALA A 7 -1.98 -11.27 -13.04
C ALA A 7 -2.95 -12.45 -13.31
N ALA A 8 -4.13 -12.46 -12.67
CA ALA A 8 -5.12 -13.53 -12.79
C ALA A 8 -6.06 -13.34 -13.99
N CYS A 9 -6.57 -12.12 -14.24
CA CYS A 9 -7.57 -11.86 -15.29
C CYS A 9 -7.10 -10.87 -16.37
N SER A 10 -5.91 -10.29 -16.24
CA SER A 10 -5.38 -9.22 -17.10
C SER A 10 -6.19 -7.93 -17.13
N GLY A 11 -7.18 -7.78 -16.24
CA GLY A 11 -7.94 -6.54 -16.10
C GLY A 11 -7.07 -5.40 -15.57
N PRO A 12 -7.25 -4.16 -16.05
CA PRO A 12 -6.51 -3.01 -15.54
C PRO A 12 -6.87 -2.73 -14.08
N LEU A 13 -5.85 -2.51 -13.25
CA LEU A 13 -5.99 -2.16 -11.84
C LEU A 13 -5.80 -0.67 -11.61
N THR A 14 -5.00 -0.01 -12.45
CA THR A 14 -4.68 1.41 -12.36
C THR A 14 -5.03 2.13 -13.66
N GLY A 15 -5.09 3.46 -13.61
CA GLY A 15 -4.87 4.28 -14.79
C GLY A 15 -3.40 4.27 -15.24
N ASP A 16 -3.06 5.15 -16.18
CA ASP A 16 -1.66 5.40 -16.56
C ASP A 16 -0.89 6.02 -15.39
N VAL A 17 0.15 5.33 -14.93
CA VAL A 17 1.08 5.82 -13.91
C VAL A 17 2.51 5.88 -14.42
N GLN A 18 3.29 6.82 -13.89
CA GLN A 18 4.69 7.05 -14.22
C GLN A 18 5.60 6.56 -13.09
N LEU A 19 6.72 5.96 -13.43
CA LEU A 19 7.69 5.55 -12.42
C LEU A 19 8.33 6.79 -11.78
N SER A 20 8.41 6.81 -10.46
CA SER A 20 9.24 7.73 -9.68
C SER A 20 10.22 6.96 -8.80
N GLU A 21 11.22 7.67 -8.28
CA GLU A 21 11.95 7.18 -7.11
C GLU A 21 11.02 7.12 -5.90
N MET A 22 11.32 6.23 -4.94
CA MET A 22 10.55 6.12 -3.71
C MET A 22 10.80 7.35 -2.83
N PRO A 23 9.79 8.21 -2.60
CA PRO A 23 9.96 9.39 -1.78
C PRO A 23 10.12 9.01 -0.31
N ALA A 24 10.72 9.92 0.48
CA ALA A 24 10.62 9.82 1.92
C ALA A 24 9.14 9.92 2.32
N ARG A 25 8.70 9.02 3.21
CA ARG A 25 7.33 9.03 3.71
C ARG A 25 7.05 10.31 4.48
N PRO A 26 5.96 11.03 4.20
CA PRO A 26 5.63 12.23 4.93
C PRO A 26 5.25 11.88 6.37
N GLU A 27 5.71 12.70 7.31
CA GLU A 27 5.30 12.58 8.71
C GLU A 27 3.84 13.03 8.87
N PHE A 28 3.13 12.40 9.80
CA PHE A 28 1.79 12.84 10.19
C PHE A 28 1.90 14.04 11.14
N ASP A 29 1.44 15.21 10.70
CA ASP A 29 1.53 16.47 11.46
C ASP A 29 0.31 16.77 12.35
N GLY A 30 -0.69 15.87 12.35
CA GLY A 30 -1.92 16.02 13.14
C GLY A 30 -2.94 17.03 12.59
N ARG A 31 -2.67 17.68 11.46
CA ARG A 31 -3.55 18.71 10.86
C ARG A 31 -4.58 18.08 9.94
N ILE A 32 -5.66 18.83 9.68
CA ILE A 32 -6.65 18.45 8.66
C ILE A 32 -6.06 18.79 7.30
N GLY A 33 -5.95 17.79 6.43
CA GLY A 33 -5.44 17.92 5.08
C GLY A 33 -6.41 18.63 4.13
N PRO A 34 -5.97 18.94 2.90
CA PRO A 34 -6.82 19.56 1.87
C PRO A 34 -8.05 18.72 1.48
N ASP A 35 -8.00 17.42 1.72
CA ASP A 35 -9.09 16.47 1.51
C ASP A 35 -10.12 16.45 2.65
N GLY A 36 -9.92 17.27 3.69
CA GLY A 36 -10.79 17.34 4.87
C GLY A 36 -10.54 16.24 5.90
N TYR A 37 -9.58 15.33 5.67
CA TYR A 37 -9.24 14.26 6.60
C TYR A 37 -8.00 14.60 7.40
N ARG A 38 -7.96 14.15 8.65
CA ARG A 38 -6.77 14.22 9.49
C ARG A 38 -5.94 12.96 9.24
N ARG A 39 -5.06 12.99 8.25
CA ARG A 39 -4.17 11.86 7.90
C ARG A 39 -2.87 12.34 7.30
N ALA A 40 -1.85 11.49 7.28
CA ALA A 40 -0.63 11.77 6.55
C ALA A 40 -0.94 11.93 5.04
N PRO A 41 -0.22 12.82 4.33
CA PRO A 41 -0.29 12.88 2.87
C PRO A 41 0.08 11.52 2.25
N SER A 42 -0.30 11.32 0.98
CA SER A 42 0.19 10.17 0.24
C SER A 42 1.70 10.30 0.00
N THR A 43 2.43 9.20 0.16
CA THR A 43 3.88 9.14 -0.08
C THR A 43 4.20 9.34 -1.56
N VAL A 44 3.40 8.74 -2.44
CA VAL A 44 3.54 8.86 -3.88
C VAL A 44 2.44 9.78 -4.42
N ALA A 45 2.83 10.74 -5.27
CA ALA A 45 1.87 11.66 -5.88
C ALA A 45 0.94 10.92 -6.87
N ARG A 46 -0.28 11.41 -7.05
CA ARG A 46 -1.22 10.88 -8.05
C ARG A 46 -0.59 10.84 -9.45
N GLY A 47 -0.83 9.75 -10.18
CA GLY A 47 -0.27 9.49 -11.50
C GLY A 47 1.17 8.94 -11.46
N PHE A 48 1.71 8.63 -10.28
CA PHE A 48 3.02 8.04 -10.11
C PHE A 48 2.97 6.73 -9.32
N TYR A 49 4.00 5.90 -9.51
CA TYR A 49 4.27 4.74 -8.68
C TYR A 49 5.76 4.65 -8.35
N ALA A 50 6.10 4.01 -7.25
CA ALA A 50 7.47 3.69 -6.87
C ALA A 50 7.58 2.23 -6.40
N PHE A 51 8.80 1.70 -6.37
CA PHE A 51 9.08 0.41 -5.72
C PHE A 51 9.58 0.66 -4.30
N ASP A 52 8.93 0.05 -3.31
CA ASP A 52 9.43 0.05 -1.93
C ASP A 52 10.24 -1.25 -1.67
N PRO A 53 11.56 -1.16 -1.48
CA PRO A 53 12.42 -2.34 -1.30
C PRO A 53 12.23 -3.06 0.05
N GLU A 54 11.61 -2.40 1.02
CA GLU A 54 11.47 -2.93 2.37
C GLU A 54 10.31 -3.94 2.47
N PRO A 55 10.32 -4.84 3.49
CA PRO A 55 9.20 -5.72 3.75
C PRO A 55 7.99 -4.90 4.15
N TRP A 56 6.83 -5.29 3.64
CA TRP A 56 5.60 -4.57 3.91
C TRP A 56 4.43 -5.51 4.22
N GLY A 57 3.64 -5.16 5.24
CA GLY A 57 2.41 -5.85 5.61
C GLY A 57 2.63 -7.22 6.26
N ALA A 58 1.56 -8.02 6.31
CA ALA A 58 1.62 -9.37 6.86
C ALA A 58 2.48 -10.33 6.01
N PRO A 59 3.04 -11.40 6.61
CA PRO A 59 2.97 -11.73 8.04
C PRO A 59 3.84 -10.80 8.88
N PHE A 60 3.42 -10.53 10.11
CA PHE A 60 4.26 -9.86 11.11
C PHE A 60 4.99 -10.90 11.95
N VAL A 61 6.28 -10.68 12.17
CA VAL A 61 7.16 -11.55 12.93
C VAL A 61 7.71 -10.82 14.15
N PRO A 62 7.92 -11.51 15.29
CA PRO A 62 8.52 -10.90 16.47
C PRO A 62 9.97 -10.44 16.23
N THR A 63 10.36 -9.36 16.91
CA THR A 63 11.72 -8.85 17.00
C THR A 63 11.93 -8.21 18.37
N ASP A 64 13.16 -8.26 18.89
CA ASP A 64 13.52 -7.61 20.15
C ASP A 64 13.87 -6.12 19.95
N GLU A 65 14.05 -5.69 18.69
CA GLU A 65 14.41 -4.30 18.36
C GLU A 65 13.17 -3.40 18.33
N PRO A 66 13.24 -2.18 18.90
CA PRO A 66 12.15 -1.21 18.89
C PRO A 66 12.00 -0.54 17.51
N VAL A 67 11.64 -1.32 16.50
CA VAL A 67 11.47 -0.87 15.12
C VAL A 67 10.01 -0.64 14.75
N PRO A 68 9.71 0.19 13.74
CA PRO A 68 8.40 0.23 13.12
C PRO A 68 8.02 -1.13 12.51
N MET A 69 6.73 -1.49 12.53
CA MET A 69 6.27 -2.74 11.92
C MET A 69 6.51 -2.80 10.41
N PHE A 70 6.48 -1.66 9.75
CA PHE A 70 6.80 -1.48 8.35
C PHE A 70 7.22 -0.01 8.17
N PRO A 71 7.88 0.37 7.06
CA PRO A 71 8.26 1.75 6.83
C PRO A 71 7.08 2.73 6.97
N GLY A 72 7.19 3.72 7.85
CA GLY A 72 6.11 4.69 8.14
C GLY A 72 4.92 4.14 8.92
N GLY A 73 4.99 2.89 9.39
CA GLY A 73 4.02 2.28 10.30
C GLY A 73 4.33 2.59 11.78
N PRO A 74 3.41 2.22 12.69
CA PRO A 74 3.67 2.32 14.12
C PRO A 74 4.63 1.20 14.57
N SER A 75 5.23 1.38 15.74
CA SER A 75 5.77 0.24 16.51
C SER A 75 4.62 -0.40 17.28
N ALA A 76 4.52 -1.72 17.21
CA ALA A 76 3.52 -2.48 17.97
C ALA A 76 4.15 -3.74 18.56
N SER A 77 3.59 -4.19 19.67
CA SER A 77 3.97 -5.45 20.33
C SER A 77 3.03 -6.58 19.94
N PRO A 78 3.47 -7.85 20.02
CA PRO A 78 2.58 -9.00 19.88
C PRO A 78 1.46 -8.96 20.93
N PRO A 79 0.25 -9.47 20.63
CA PRO A 79 -0.86 -9.48 21.59
C PRO A 79 -0.55 -10.24 22.89
N ASP A 80 0.22 -11.32 22.78
CA ASP A 80 0.47 -12.29 23.87
C ASP A 80 1.98 -12.43 24.21
N GLY A 81 2.80 -11.41 23.93
CA GLY A 81 4.25 -11.52 24.13
C GLY A 81 5.00 -10.20 24.31
N ASP A 82 6.26 -10.32 24.69
CA ASP A 82 7.19 -9.20 24.80
C ASP A 82 7.84 -8.89 23.44
N GLY A 83 8.43 -7.70 23.32
CA GLY A 83 9.12 -7.24 22.12
C GLY A 83 8.23 -6.46 21.17
N PHE A 84 8.63 -6.46 19.89
CA PHE A 84 8.03 -5.69 18.82
C PHE A 84 7.71 -6.59 17.63
N LEU A 85 6.88 -6.09 16.73
CA LEU A 85 6.58 -6.73 15.46
C LEU A 85 7.30 -6.01 14.33
N MET A 86 7.80 -6.78 13.37
CA MET A 86 8.26 -6.28 12.08
C MET A 86 7.61 -7.07 10.94
N SER A 87 7.46 -6.44 9.78
CA SER A 87 6.92 -7.08 8.60
C SER A 87 7.91 -8.12 8.06
N GLY A 88 7.42 -9.34 7.87
CA GLY A 88 8.01 -10.38 7.03
C GLY A 88 7.29 -10.53 5.69
N GLY A 89 6.49 -9.53 5.31
CA GLY A 89 5.71 -9.50 4.09
C GLY A 89 6.54 -9.33 2.82
N PRO A 90 5.88 -9.19 1.64
CA PRO A 90 6.56 -8.99 0.38
C PRO A 90 7.46 -7.75 0.40
N ARG A 91 8.56 -7.84 -0.36
CA ARG A 91 9.49 -6.74 -0.67
C ARG A 91 9.28 -6.28 -2.11
N ASN A 92 9.77 -5.09 -2.44
CA ASN A 92 9.63 -4.48 -3.76
C ASN A 92 8.16 -4.32 -4.18
N THR A 93 7.31 -3.96 -3.21
CA THR A 93 5.91 -3.66 -3.49
C THR A 93 5.81 -2.40 -4.35
N ILE A 94 4.79 -2.35 -5.21
CA ILE A 94 4.50 -1.18 -6.04
C ILE A 94 3.62 -0.24 -5.21
N VAL A 95 4.18 0.89 -4.80
CA VAL A 95 3.50 1.91 -4.01
C VAL A 95 2.91 2.96 -4.95
N LEU A 96 1.62 3.25 -4.78
CA LEU A 96 0.91 4.27 -5.54
C LEU A 96 -0.03 5.06 -4.64
N HIS A 97 -0.50 6.18 -5.16
CA HIS A 97 -1.61 6.91 -4.54
C HIS A 97 -2.87 6.03 -4.58
N CYS A 98 -3.59 5.92 -3.46
CA CYS A 98 -4.77 5.04 -3.36
C CYS A 98 -5.85 5.32 -4.42
N ASP A 99 -5.92 6.57 -4.89
CA ASP A 99 -6.93 7.01 -5.85
C ASP A 99 -6.54 6.75 -7.32
N ASP A 100 -5.33 6.25 -7.60
CA ASP A 100 -4.91 5.85 -8.94
C ASP A 100 -5.40 4.45 -9.33
N ALA A 101 -6.07 3.75 -8.41
CA ALA A 101 -6.67 2.43 -8.60
C ALA A 101 -8.15 2.39 -8.17
N PRO A 102 -9.02 3.22 -8.78
CA PRO A 102 -10.41 3.41 -8.32
C PRO A 102 -11.30 2.16 -8.50
N GLU A 103 -10.91 1.24 -9.39
CA GLU A 103 -11.66 0.02 -9.69
C GLU A 103 -11.39 -1.13 -8.69
N LEU A 104 -10.43 -0.95 -7.76
CA LEU A 104 -10.17 -1.92 -6.71
C LEU A 104 -11.29 -1.91 -5.67
N HIS A 105 -11.72 -3.10 -5.29
CA HIS A 105 -12.67 -3.28 -4.21
C HIS A 105 -11.93 -3.59 -2.92
N THR A 106 -12.29 -2.91 -1.84
CA THR A 106 -11.84 -3.34 -0.51
C THR A 106 -12.60 -4.59 -0.14
N ASP A 107 -11.86 -5.65 0.18
CA ASP A 107 -12.45 -6.88 0.69
C ASP A 107 -13.28 -6.56 1.95
N ARG A 108 -14.54 -6.98 1.99
CA ARG A 108 -15.43 -6.74 3.13
C ARG A 108 -15.00 -7.53 4.37
N ASP A 109 -14.27 -8.62 4.17
CA ASP A 109 -13.60 -9.37 5.24
C ASP A 109 -12.19 -8.79 5.52
N GLY A 110 -11.71 -7.91 4.63
CA GLY A 110 -10.51 -7.10 4.77
C GLY A 110 -10.70 -6.06 5.85
N ASP A 111 -10.42 -6.49 7.07
CA ASP A 111 -10.57 -5.80 8.34
C ASP A 111 -10.68 -4.26 8.28
N HIS A 112 -11.92 -3.79 8.55
CA HIS A 112 -12.25 -2.40 8.80
C HIS A 112 -11.91 -1.96 10.23
N SER A 113 -11.10 -2.70 11.00
CA SER A 113 -10.79 -2.39 12.42
C SER A 113 -9.93 -1.15 12.64
N GLY A 114 -9.57 -0.43 11.58
CA GLY A 114 -8.93 0.86 11.72
C GLY A 114 -9.90 1.89 12.30
N CYS A 115 -9.35 2.84 13.07
CA CYS A 115 -10.16 3.87 13.73
C CYS A 115 -10.77 4.83 12.70
N CYS A 116 -10.09 5.05 11.57
CA CYS A 116 -10.45 6.06 10.57
C CYS A 116 -10.36 5.54 9.12
N GLY A 117 -9.93 4.30 8.90
CA GLY A 117 -9.65 3.71 7.59
C GLY A 117 -9.11 2.27 7.69
N LEU A 118 -8.32 1.85 6.69
CA LEU A 118 -7.72 0.52 6.66
C LEU A 118 -6.32 0.59 7.27
N HIS A 119 -6.03 -0.23 8.27
CA HIS A 119 -4.71 -0.30 8.88
C HIS A 119 -3.73 -1.23 8.12
N GLY A 120 -4.26 -2.15 7.31
CA GLY A 120 -3.47 -3.01 6.40
C GLY A 120 -2.70 -4.16 7.08
N TRP A 121 -3.02 -4.50 8.34
CA TRP A 121 -2.23 -5.48 9.09
C TRP A 121 -2.60 -6.95 8.83
N ASN A 122 -3.80 -7.23 8.32
CA ASN A 122 -4.24 -8.62 8.11
C ASN A 122 -3.89 -9.15 6.71
N GLY A 123 -2.99 -8.46 6.01
CA GLY A 123 -2.57 -8.80 4.66
C GLY A 123 -3.41 -8.11 3.58
N PRO A 124 -3.33 -8.61 2.33
CA PRO A 124 -3.98 -8.00 1.18
C PRO A 124 -5.48 -7.78 1.35
N ASN A 125 -5.91 -6.52 1.27
CA ASN A 125 -7.30 -6.09 1.46
C ASN A 125 -7.91 -5.45 0.19
N GLN A 126 -7.17 -5.41 -0.93
CA GLN A 126 -7.67 -4.91 -2.21
C GLN A 126 -7.85 -6.06 -3.20
N LEU A 127 -9.03 -6.11 -3.80
CA LEU A 127 -9.46 -7.10 -4.78
C LEU A 127 -9.63 -6.44 -6.15
N CYS A 128 -9.21 -7.15 -7.19
CA CYS A 128 -9.64 -6.89 -8.55
C CYS A 128 -11.14 -7.21 -8.70
N SER A 129 -11.79 -6.67 -9.74
CA SER A 129 -13.18 -7.01 -10.10
C SER A 129 -13.41 -8.51 -10.37
N CYS A 130 -12.36 -9.26 -10.70
CA CYS A 130 -12.42 -10.72 -10.82
C CYS A 130 -12.38 -11.47 -9.47
N GLY A 131 -12.24 -10.76 -8.35
CA GLY A 131 -12.13 -11.30 -7.00
C GLY A 131 -10.71 -11.67 -6.57
N ALA A 132 -9.72 -11.59 -7.46
CA ALA A 132 -8.33 -11.85 -7.08
C ALA A 132 -7.81 -10.73 -6.16
N SER A 133 -7.23 -11.10 -5.03
CA SER A 133 -6.55 -10.17 -4.14
C SER A 133 -5.23 -9.72 -4.75
N VAL A 134 -4.99 -8.40 -4.86
CA VAL A 134 -3.87 -7.82 -5.63
C VAL A 134 -2.93 -6.93 -4.81
N GLY A 135 -3.33 -6.53 -3.60
CA GLY A 135 -2.52 -5.63 -2.80
C GLY A 135 -3.19 -5.22 -1.50
N THR A 136 -2.56 -4.28 -0.82
CA THR A 136 -3.02 -3.77 0.47
C THR A 136 -3.06 -2.26 0.44
N LYS A 137 -4.20 -1.70 0.83
CA LYS A 137 -4.40 -0.29 1.05
C LYS A 137 -4.25 0.01 2.54
N ILE A 138 -3.51 1.07 2.86
CA ILE A 138 -3.51 1.71 4.17
C ILE A 138 -4.11 3.11 4.02
N SER A 139 -5.08 3.40 4.89
CA SER A 139 -5.75 4.69 4.92
C SER A 139 -6.13 5.14 6.34
N GLU A 140 -5.45 4.62 7.35
CA GLU A 140 -5.58 5.09 8.74
C GLU A 140 -5.11 6.54 8.89
N CYS A 141 -5.61 7.21 9.94
CA CYS A 141 -5.31 8.62 10.19
C CYS A 141 -3.89 8.87 10.71
N TYR A 142 -3.25 7.86 11.31
CA TYR A 142 -1.95 7.98 11.97
C TYR A 142 -0.82 7.25 11.23
N THR A 143 -1.09 6.70 10.05
CA THR A 143 -0.11 6.03 9.18
C THR A 143 -0.09 6.67 7.79
N ALA A 144 0.83 6.24 6.93
CA ALA A 144 0.88 6.69 5.54
C ALA A 144 -0.40 6.36 4.75
N TYR A 145 -0.76 7.21 3.78
CA TYR A 145 -1.85 6.97 2.83
C TYR A 145 -1.30 6.34 1.54
N GLU A 146 -1.29 5.01 1.50
CA GLU A 146 -0.57 4.23 0.48
C GLU A 146 -1.39 3.03 0.01
N LEU A 147 -1.25 2.70 -1.27
CA LEU A 147 -1.65 1.41 -1.82
C LEU A 147 -0.39 0.66 -2.27
N HIS A 148 -0.19 -0.54 -1.72
CA HIS A 148 0.90 -1.44 -2.05
C HIS A 148 0.36 -2.62 -2.88
N LEU A 149 0.65 -2.66 -4.18
CA LEU A 149 0.37 -3.84 -5.00
C LEU A 149 1.44 -4.91 -4.77
N ASP A 150 0.99 -6.15 -4.65
CA ASP A 150 1.86 -7.31 -4.54
C ASP A 150 2.48 -7.61 -5.92
N PRO A 151 3.82 -7.54 -6.06
CA PRO A 151 4.49 -7.71 -7.33
C PRO A 151 4.29 -9.13 -7.92
N ALA A 152 3.94 -10.12 -7.11
CA ALA A 152 3.61 -11.47 -7.60
C ALA A 152 2.20 -11.57 -8.21
N ARG A 153 1.34 -10.56 -7.99
CA ARG A 153 -0.09 -10.59 -8.34
C ARG A 153 -0.48 -9.58 -9.40
N VAL A 154 0.47 -8.77 -9.85
CA VAL A 154 0.26 -7.76 -10.88
C VAL A 154 1.31 -7.87 -11.99
N ARG A 155 0.99 -7.35 -13.17
CA ARG A 155 1.92 -7.26 -14.30
C ARG A 155 1.94 -5.83 -14.83
N PRO A 156 3.13 -5.25 -15.06
CA PRO A 156 3.21 -3.95 -15.72
C PRO A 156 2.99 -4.12 -17.23
N GLU A 157 2.13 -3.30 -17.80
CA GLU A 157 2.04 -3.06 -19.24
C GLU A 157 2.62 -1.68 -19.53
N VAL A 158 3.77 -1.64 -20.21
CA VAL A 158 4.45 -0.39 -20.53
C VAL A 158 4.07 0.02 -21.94
N SER A 159 3.32 1.10 -22.07
CA SER A 159 3.11 1.76 -23.36
C SER A 159 4.43 2.43 -23.76
N GLY A 160 5.13 1.81 -24.71
CA GLY A 160 6.27 2.41 -25.38
C GLY A 160 5.79 3.61 -26.19
N ALA A 161 6.50 4.74 -26.09
CA ALA A 161 6.31 5.82 -27.05
C ALA A 161 6.52 5.22 -28.45
N ALA A 162 5.44 5.14 -29.24
CA ALA A 162 5.58 4.97 -30.68
C ALA A 162 6.34 6.20 -31.18
N HIS A 163 7.64 6.05 -31.40
CA HIS A 163 8.40 7.02 -32.17
C HIS A 163 7.76 7.13 -33.55
N SER A 164 7.14 8.28 -33.82
CA SER A 164 6.81 8.76 -35.17
C SER A 164 7.83 9.82 -35.55
#